data_AF-A0A6A3H4U0-F1
#
_entry.id   AF-A0A6A3H4U0-F1
#
_cell.length_a   1.000
_cell.length_b   1.000
_cell.length_c   1.000
_cell.angle_alpha   90.00
_cell.angle_beta   90.00
_cell.angle_gamma   90.00
#
_symmetry.space_group_name_H-M   'P 1'
#
loop_
_entity.id
_entity.type
_entity.pdbx_description
1 polymer ?
#
loop_
_entity_poly.entity_id
_entity_poly.type
_entity_poly.pdbx_seq_one_letter_code
_entity_poly.pdbx_strand_id
1 'polypeptide(L)'
;MKSFGRHWATGLVLATLLSSVDADDSFFVNFDDSECATPTSVTYVPIGEFTCAATECSTDADGKVGRFYCSTDRFALASSTFGKALYLVQQSYNEETCTTTSSFQAFSADGKCHVGYGISFTATLNSDGSGALVEYSDGQCKESLGEYAVPKDKLATHDCVGSKKYYAFNAATAATSTSTGAGTSAAAPLLMASSLLAAFLGGLAVVLL
;
A
#
# COMPACT_ATOMS: atom_id res chain seq x y z
N MET A 1 -12.24 -47.01 -65.96
CA MET A 1 -12.16 -45.55 -66.20
C MET A 1 -13.04 -44.85 -65.17
N LYS A 2 -12.48 -43.89 -64.42
CA LYS A 2 -13.12 -42.89 -63.52
C LYS A 2 -13.86 -43.48 -62.29
N SER A 3 -13.28 -43.46 -61.08
CA SER A 3 -13.16 -42.32 -60.14
C SER A 3 -14.50 -41.65 -59.81
N PHE A 4 -14.93 -41.71 -58.54
CA PHE A 4 -15.14 -40.54 -57.68
C PHE A 4 -15.41 -41.04 -56.24
N GLY A 5 -14.50 -40.67 -55.33
CA GLY A 5 -14.67 -40.87 -53.90
C GLY A 5 -15.73 -39.92 -53.33
N ARG A 6 -16.33 -40.30 -52.20
CA ARG A 6 -17.03 -39.37 -51.31
C ARG A 6 -16.81 -39.78 -49.87
N HIS A 7 -16.15 -38.87 -49.19
CA HIS A 7 -15.86 -38.82 -47.77
C HIS A 7 -17.18 -38.76 -47.01
N TRP A 8 -17.28 -39.52 -45.92
CA TRP A 8 -18.30 -39.35 -44.90
C TRP A 8 -17.57 -39.08 -43.59
N ALA A 9 -17.97 -37.96 -43.00
CA ALA A 9 -17.24 -37.18 -42.04
C ALA A 9 -17.03 -37.92 -40.72
N THR A 10 -15.79 -37.97 -40.27
CA THR A 10 -15.47 -38.08 -38.85
C THR A 10 -16.10 -36.87 -38.16
N GLY A 11 -17.12 -37.12 -37.35
CA GLY A 11 -17.69 -36.12 -36.46
C GLY A 11 -16.62 -35.66 -35.49
N LEU A 12 -16.05 -34.48 -35.74
CA LEU A 12 -15.24 -33.78 -34.78
C LEU A 12 -16.22 -33.30 -33.69
N VAL A 13 -16.29 -34.03 -32.58
CA VAL A 13 -16.89 -33.49 -31.36
C VAL A 13 -16.00 -32.31 -30.99
N LEU A 14 -16.50 -31.11 -31.28
CA LEU A 14 -15.91 -29.87 -30.82
C LEU A 14 -16.09 -29.89 -29.30
N ALA A 15 -15.13 -30.49 -28.60
CA ALA A 15 -14.96 -30.26 -27.18
C ALA A 15 -14.73 -28.76 -27.07
N THR A 16 -15.78 -28.01 -26.74
CA THR A 16 -15.64 -26.66 -26.25
C THR A 16 -14.65 -26.77 -25.13
N LEU A 17 -13.44 -26.25 -25.38
CA LEU A 17 -12.52 -25.88 -24.33
C LEU A 17 -13.34 -24.98 -23.41
N LEU A 18 -13.89 -25.56 -22.35
CA LEU A 18 -14.07 -24.85 -21.11
C LEU A 18 -12.63 -24.44 -20.78
N SER A 19 -12.21 -23.29 -21.31
CA SER A 19 -11.18 -22.50 -20.66
C SER A 19 -11.60 -22.52 -19.22
N SER A 20 -10.81 -23.21 -18.39
CA SER A 20 -10.89 -23.08 -16.96
C SER A 20 -10.98 -21.58 -16.71
N VAL A 21 -12.18 -21.10 -16.40
CA VAL A 21 -12.34 -19.80 -15.77
C VAL A 21 -11.57 -20.03 -14.49
N ASP A 22 -10.31 -19.57 -14.46
CA ASP A 22 -9.61 -19.39 -13.20
C ASP A 22 -10.62 -18.63 -12.34
N ALA A 23 -11.01 -19.21 -11.20
CA ALA A 23 -12.03 -18.61 -10.37
C ALA A 23 -11.49 -17.24 -9.93
N ASP A 24 -11.95 -16.17 -10.58
CA ASP A 24 -11.52 -14.82 -10.25
C ASP A 24 -11.95 -14.51 -8.82
N ASP A 25 -11.04 -14.01 -7.98
CA ASP A 25 -11.41 -13.48 -6.67
C ASP A 25 -12.30 -12.23 -6.89
N SER A 26 -13.34 -12.08 -6.05
CA SER A 26 -14.20 -10.91 -6.08
C SER A 26 -13.73 -9.85 -5.11
N PHE A 27 -13.73 -8.59 -5.56
CA PHE A 27 -13.36 -7.44 -4.76
C PHE A 27 -14.43 -6.37 -4.87
N PHE A 28 -14.72 -5.70 -3.76
CA PHE A 28 -15.50 -4.47 -3.75
C PHE A 28 -14.55 -3.28 -3.63
N VAL A 29 -14.71 -2.31 -4.53
CA VAL A 29 -13.95 -1.06 -4.47
C VAL A 29 -14.89 0.05 -4.03
N ASN A 30 -14.52 0.73 -2.94
CA ASN A 30 -15.24 1.89 -2.41
C ASN A 30 -14.68 3.19 -2.98
N PHE A 31 -15.53 4.19 -3.13
CA PHE A 31 -15.17 5.53 -3.62
C PHE A 31 -15.85 6.61 -2.77
N ASP A 32 -15.23 7.79 -2.68
CA ASP A 32 -15.81 8.96 -2.00
C ASP A 32 -16.75 9.79 -2.89
N ASP A 33 -16.77 9.53 -4.20
CA ASP A 33 -17.62 10.21 -5.18
C ASP A 33 -18.50 9.24 -5.96
N SER A 34 -19.66 9.73 -6.41
CA SER A 34 -20.67 8.98 -7.15
C SER A 34 -20.24 8.52 -8.55
N GLU A 35 -19.15 9.10 -9.07
CA GLU A 35 -18.59 8.81 -10.38
C GLU A 35 -17.53 7.70 -10.33
N CYS A 36 -17.25 7.17 -9.13
CA CYS A 36 -16.19 6.20 -8.87
C CYS A 36 -14.80 6.67 -9.39
N ALA A 37 -14.46 7.94 -9.19
CA ALA A 37 -13.19 8.53 -9.60
C ALA A 37 -12.13 8.56 -8.48
N THR A 38 -12.55 8.54 -7.22
CA THR A 38 -11.70 8.70 -6.03
C THR A 38 -11.80 7.44 -5.16
N PRO A 39 -11.00 6.40 -5.46
CA PRO A 39 -11.06 5.15 -4.74
C PRO A 39 -10.50 5.29 -3.33
N THR A 40 -11.15 4.63 -2.37
CA THR A 40 -10.79 4.67 -0.95
C THR A 40 -10.35 3.33 -0.43
N SER A 41 -10.99 2.23 -0.85
CA SER A 41 -10.57 0.88 -0.46
C SER A 41 -10.81 -0.14 -1.56
N VAL A 42 -10.01 -1.22 -1.53
CA VAL A 42 -10.24 -2.45 -2.29
C VAL A 42 -10.34 -3.59 -1.29
N THR A 43 -11.51 -4.22 -1.19
CA THR A 43 -11.79 -5.25 -0.18
C THR A 43 -12.13 -6.56 -0.86
N TYR A 44 -11.44 -7.64 -0.49
CA TYR A 44 -11.80 -8.99 -0.90
C TYR A 44 -13.19 -9.35 -0.36
N VAL A 45 -14.03 -9.86 -1.24
CA VAL A 45 -15.38 -10.35 -0.91
C VAL A 45 -15.45 -11.81 -1.35
N PRO A 46 -15.61 -12.76 -0.41
CA PRO A 46 -15.72 -14.17 -0.77
C PRO A 46 -16.96 -14.39 -1.64
N ILE A 47 -16.72 -14.81 -2.89
CA ILE A 47 -17.77 -15.31 -3.78
C ILE A 47 -18.24 -16.67 -3.24
N GLY A 48 -19.52 -16.74 -2.89
CA GLY A 48 -20.19 -18.01 -2.58
C GLY A 48 -20.43 -18.81 -3.88
N GLU A 49 -21.67 -19.23 -4.13
CA GLU A 49 -22.05 -19.92 -5.37
C GLU A 49 -22.15 -19.00 -6.61
N PHE A 50 -21.58 -17.79 -6.55
CA PHE A 50 -21.76 -16.76 -7.57
C PHE A 50 -20.57 -16.68 -8.51
N THR A 51 -20.85 -16.47 -9.80
CA THR A 51 -19.85 -16.08 -10.80
C THR A 51 -19.39 -14.66 -10.53
N CYS A 52 -18.08 -14.43 -10.53
CA CYS A 52 -17.56 -13.08 -10.42
C CYS A 52 -18.01 -12.25 -11.64
N ALA A 53 -18.77 -11.17 -11.40
CA ALA A 53 -19.19 -10.24 -12.43
C ALA A 53 -18.95 -8.81 -11.95
N ALA A 54 -18.13 -8.06 -12.68
CA ALA A 54 -17.94 -6.64 -12.39
C ALA A 54 -19.27 -5.90 -12.56
N THR A 55 -19.63 -5.06 -11.58
CA THR A 55 -20.87 -4.28 -11.61
C THR A 55 -20.59 -2.87 -12.10
N GLU A 56 -21.63 -2.09 -12.39
CA GLU A 56 -21.48 -0.63 -12.56
C GLU A 56 -21.25 0.07 -11.23
N CYS A 57 -20.72 1.31 -11.30
CA CYS A 57 -20.65 2.21 -10.16
C CYS A 57 -22.06 2.45 -9.61
N SER A 58 -22.24 2.27 -8.31
CA SER A 58 -23.55 2.38 -7.67
C SER A 58 -23.43 2.93 -6.26
N THR A 59 -24.51 3.53 -5.77
CA THR A 59 -24.64 4.01 -4.39
C THR A 59 -25.67 3.14 -3.67
N ASP A 60 -25.31 2.61 -2.50
CA ASP A 60 -26.24 1.84 -1.67
C ASP A 60 -27.20 2.73 -0.88
N ALA A 61 -28.14 2.13 -0.16
CA ALA A 61 -29.14 2.86 0.64
C ALA A 61 -28.53 3.67 1.79
N ASP A 62 -27.31 3.34 2.21
CA ASP A 62 -26.56 4.05 3.26
C ASP A 62 -25.64 5.13 2.67
N GLY A 63 -25.68 5.36 1.36
CA GLY A 63 -24.86 6.35 0.67
C GLY A 63 -23.44 5.89 0.34
N LYS A 64 -23.12 4.59 0.51
CA LYS A 64 -21.80 4.05 0.17
C LYS A 64 -21.69 3.88 -1.34
N VAL A 65 -20.64 4.42 -1.95
CA VAL A 65 -20.38 4.29 -3.38
C VAL A 65 -19.37 3.18 -3.64
N GLY A 66 -19.68 2.30 -4.58
CA GLY A 66 -18.74 1.28 -5.02
C GLY A 66 -19.21 0.41 -6.17
N ARG A 67 -18.31 -0.48 -6.60
CA ARG A 67 -18.58 -1.52 -7.58
C ARG A 67 -17.73 -2.75 -7.36
N PHE A 68 -18.21 -3.88 -7.83
CA PHE A 68 -17.46 -5.14 -7.83
C PHE A 68 -16.47 -5.22 -8.99
N TYR A 69 -15.34 -5.87 -8.72
CA TYR A 69 -14.30 -6.22 -9.67
C TYR A 69 -13.91 -7.68 -9.50
N CYS A 70 -13.44 -8.27 -10.59
CA CYS A 70 -12.93 -9.63 -10.66
C CYS A 70 -11.46 -9.57 -10.98
N SER A 71 -10.63 -10.24 -10.18
CA SER A 71 -9.20 -10.30 -10.44
C SER A 71 -8.60 -11.57 -9.84
N THR A 72 -7.63 -12.17 -10.54
CA THR A 72 -6.76 -13.20 -9.98
C THR A 72 -5.55 -12.62 -9.25
N ASP A 73 -5.26 -11.33 -9.47
CA ASP A 73 -4.16 -10.60 -8.80
C ASP A 73 -4.70 -9.38 -8.05
N ARG A 74 -4.83 -9.55 -6.73
CA ARG A 74 -5.29 -8.53 -5.79
C ARG A 74 -4.35 -7.32 -5.68
N PHE A 75 -3.04 -7.53 -5.82
CA PHE A 75 -2.07 -6.44 -5.75
C PHE A 75 -2.07 -5.61 -7.03
N ALA A 76 -2.19 -6.27 -8.19
CA ALA A 76 -2.37 -5.59 -9.46
C ALA A 76 -3.69 -4.78 -9.49
N LEU A 77 -4.79 -5.36 -8.98
CA LEU A 77 -6.05 -4.63 -8.85
C LEU A 77 -5.89 -3.37 -7.99
N ALA A 78 -5.33 -3.50 -6.78
CA ALA A 78 -5.09 -2.36 -5.90
C ALA A 78 -4.19 -1.30 -6.55
N SER A 79 -3.09 -1.73 -7.18
CA SER A 79 -2.16 -0.83 -7.87
C SER A 79 -2.84 -0.04 -9.00
N SER A 80 -3.64 -0.72 -9.84
CA SER A 80 -4.39 -0.07 -10.91
C SER A 80 -5.48 0.87 -10.40
N THR A 81 -6.10 0.53 -9.27
CA THR A 81 -7.17 1.31 -8.63
C THR A 81 -6.62 2.61 -8.07
N PHE A 82 -5.60 2.55 -7.19
CA PHE A 82 -5.06 3.75 -6.53
C PHE A 82 -4.11 4.55 -7.44
N GLY A 83 -3.54 3.93 -8.46
CA GLY A 83 -2.57 4.58 -9.35
C GLY A 83 -1.38 5.14 -8.57
N LYS A 84 -1.32 6.48 -8.47
CA LYS A 84 -0.25 7.19 -7.75
C LYS A 84 -0.61 7.58 -6.31
N ALA A 85 -1.86 7.37 -5.88
CA ALA A 85 -2.27 7.69 -4.52
C ALA A 85 -1.55 6.79 -3.51
N LEU A 86 -1.31 7.32 -2.31
CA LEU A 86 -0.73 6.56 -1.21
C LEU A 86 -1.74 5.53 -0.72
N TYR A 87 -1.31 4.27 -0.57
CA TYR A 87 -2.17 3.24 -0.01
C TYR A 87 -1.41 2.21 0.82
N LEU A 88 -2.10 1.71 1.84
CA LEU A 88 -1.65 0.65 2.74
C LEU A 88 -2.45 -0.61 2.44
N VAL A 89 -1.78 -1.77 2.36
CA VAL A 89 -2.43 -3.06 2.21
C VAL A 89 -2.29 -3.84 3.52
N GLN A 90 -3.40 -4.42 3.97
CA GLN A 90 -3.46 -5.47 4.99
C GLN A 90 -3.88 -6.78 4.32
N GLN A 91 -2.96 -7.75 4.28
CA GLN A 91 -3.28 -9.12 3.88
C GLN A 91 -3.39 -9.98 5.12
N SER A 92 -4.54 -10.62 5.31
CA SER A 92 -4.79 -11.51 6.44
C SER A 92 -4.64 -12.96 6.03
N TYR A 93 -4.29 -13.79 6.99
CA TYR A 93 -4.03 -15.21 6.81
C TYR A 93 -4.82 -16.02 7.84
N ASN A 94 -5.04 -17.30 7.55
CA ASN A 94 -5.71 -18.20 8.50
C ASN A 94 -4.83 -18.50 9.72
N GLU A 95 -3.51 -18.45 9.53
CA GLU A 95 -2.52 -18.83 10.53
C GLU A 95 -1.52 -17.69 10.82
N GLU A 96 -0.93 -17.71 12.02
CA GLU A 96 0.12 -16.77 12.44
C GLU A 96 1.45 -16.94 11.68
N THR A 97 1.56 -17.95 10.83
CA THR A 97 2.72 -18.14 9.94
C THR A 97 2.56 -17.38 8.62
N CYS A 98 1.38 -16.81 8.36
CA CYS A 98 1.05 -16.10 7.14
C CYS A 98 1.34 -16.89 5.85
N THR A 99 0.85 -18.14 5.80
CA THR A 99 1.01 -19.05 4.65
C THR A 99 -0.25 -19.09 3.80
N THR A 100 -1.42 -19.31 4.41
CA THR A 100 -2.71 -19.39 3.69
C THR A 100 -3.45 -18.07 3.77
N THR A 101 -3.55 -17.33 2.66
CA THR A 101 -4.28 -16.05 2.62
C THR A 101 -5.77 -16.28 2.89
N SER A 102 -6.35 -15.47 3.76
CA SER A 102 -7.78 -15.52 4.12
C SER A 102 -8.54 -14.27 3.67
N SER A 103 -7.88 -13.11 3.66
CA SER A 103 -8.48 -11.87 3.18
C SER A 103 -7.44 -10.89 2.68
N PHE A 104 -7.91 -9.88 1.97
CA PHE A 104 -7.11 -8.77 1.46
C PHE A 104 -7.91 -7.48 1.54
N GLN A 105 -7.29 -6.44 2.08
CA GLN A 105 -7.82 -5.08 2.02
C GLN A 105 -6.70 -4.10 1.70
N ALA A 106 -6.97 -3.18 0.79
CA ALA A 106 -6.14 -2.03 0.51
C ALA A 106 -6.91 -0.76 0.88
N PHE A 107 -6.23 0.20 1.50
CA PHE A 107 -6.79 1.41 2.08
C PHE A 107 -6.05 2.63 1.57
N SER A 108 -6.78 3.66 1.14
CA SER A 108 -6.26 5.01 0.94
C SER A 108 -5.56 5.46 2.21
N ALA A 109 -4.29 5.84 2.09
CA ALA A 109 -3.44 6.19 3.23
C ALA A 109 -3.24 7.71 3.35
N ASP A 110 -4.30 8.49 3.11
CA ASP A 110 -4.28 9.96 3.12
C ASP A 110 -4.63 10.58 4.48
N GLY A 111 -4.87 9.73 5.50
CA GLY A 111 -5.21 10.13 6.87
C GLY A 111 -6.64 10.63 7.05
N LYS A 112 -7.50 10.58 6.03
CA LYS A 112 -8.91 10.94 6.15
C LYS A 112 -9.75 9.74 6.60
N CYS A 113 -10.95 10.05 7.08
CA CYS A 113 -11.97 9.06 7.37
C CYS A 113 -12.66 8.65 6.07
N HIS A 114 -12.67 7.36 5.79
CA HIS A 114 -13.36 6.78 4.65
C HIS A 114 -14.32 5.68 5.09
N VAL A 115 -15.46 5.59 4.41
CA VAL A 115 -16.41 4.50 4.61
C VAL A 115 -16.07 3.37 3.63
N GLY A 116 -15.64 2.24 4.16
CA GLY A 116 -15.29 1.05 3.40
C GLY A 116 -16.42 0.02 3.34
N TYR A 117 -16.09 -1.18 2.87
CA TYR A 117 -17.01 -2.31 2.87
C TYR A 117 -17.13 -2.91 4.29
N GLY A 118 -18.20 -2.53 5.00
CA GLY A 118 -18.57 -3.06 6.32
C GLY A 118 -17.95 -2.34 7.52
N ILE A 119 -16.86 -1.60 7.33
CA ILE A 119 -16.22 -0.76 8.35
C ILE A 119 -15.84 0.61 7.77
N SER A 120 -15.65 1.60 8.64
CA SER A 120 -14.92 2.82 8.27
C SER A 120 -13.49 2.75 8.76
N PHE A 121 -12.60 3.54 8.15
CA PHE A 121 -11.19 3.49 8.49
C PHE A 121 -10.50 4.85 8.34
N THR A 122 -9.38 4.98 9.03
CA THR A 122 -8.32 5.94 8.69
C THR A 122 -7.03 5.14 8.48
N ALA A 123 -6.28 5.48 7.44
CA ALA A 123 -4.95 4.90 7.23
C ALA A 123 -3.95 6.01 6.90
N THR A 124 -2.72 5.87 7.38
CA THR A 124 -1.64 6.81 7.14
C THR A 124 -0.35 6.09 6.80
N LEU A 125 0.44 6.70 5.93
CA LEU A 125 1.83 6.35 5.70
C LEU A 125 2.70 7.56 6.06
N ASN A 126 3.55 7.38 7.05
CA ASN A 126 4.42 8.41 7.59
C ASN A 126 5.69 8.54 6.75
N SER A 127 6.28 9.73 6.76
CA SER A 127 7.55 10.00 6.06
C SER A 127 8.75 9.19 6.57
N ASP A 128 8.66 8.63 7.77
CA ASP A 128 9.68 7.76 8.35
C ASP A 128 9.58 6.28 7.89
N GLY A 129 8.61 6.00 7.01
CA GLY A 129 8.34 4.67 6.47
C GLY A 129 7.44 3.81 7.35
N SER A 130 6.93 4.31 8.48
CA SER A 130 5.89 3.64 9.27
C SER A 130 4.49 3.98 8.75
N GLY A 131 3.47 3.30 9.26
CA GLY A 131 2.07 3.65 9.02
C GLY A 131 1.18 3.35 10.21
N ALA A 132 -0.08 3.73 10.10
CA ALA A 132 -1.13 3.37 11.04
C ALA A 132 -2.42 3.05 10.29
N LEU A 133 -3.20 2.12 10.84
CA LEU A 133 -4.55 1.80 10.39
C LEU A 133 -5.46 1.79 11.61
N VAL A 134 -6.56 2.52 11.56
CA VAL A 134 -7.62 2.47 12.58
C VAL A 134 -8.91 2.08 11.90
N GLU A 135 -9.59 1.07 12.44
CA GLU A 135 -10.89 0.62 11.98
C GLU A 135 -11.98 1.10 12.95
N TYR A 136 -13.16 1.44 12.42
CA TYR A 136 -14.26 2.03 13.19
C TYR A 136 -15.59 1.34 12.87
N SER A 137 -16.46 1.34 13.88
CA SER A 137 -17.81 0.78 13.76
C SER A 137 -18.85 1.76 13.19
N ASP A 138 -18.53 3.06 13.17
CA ASP A 138 -19.39 4.13 12.68
C ASP A 138 -18.85 4.76 11.39
N GLY A 139 -19.72 5.46 10.65
CA GLY A 139 -19.39 6.15 9.40
C GLY A 139 -18.52 7.40 9.57
N GLN A 140 -18.35 7.90 10.80
CA GLN A 140 -17.70 9.17 11.11
C GLN A 140 -16.31 9.00 11.73
N CYS A 141 -15.82 7.77 11.84
CA CYS A 141 -14.55 7.41 12.45
C CYS A 141 -14.38 7.91 13.88
N LYS A 142 -15.37 7.68 14.74
CA LYS A 142 -15.36 8.09 16.15
C LYS A 142 -15.26 6.92 17.13
N GLU A 143 -15.88 5.80 16.80
CA GLU A 143 -16.01 4.60 17.62
C GLU A 143 -15.02 3.54 17.13
N SER A 144 -13.78 3.63 17.61
CA SER A 144 -12.68 2.75 17.21
C SER A 144 -12.92 1.30 17.62
N LEU A 145 -12.76 0.38 16.66
CA LEU A 145 -12.73 -1.06 16.86
C LEU A 145 -11.32 -1.56 17.18
N GLY A 146 -10.30 -0.88 16.68
CA GLY A 146 -8.91 -1.21 16.89
C GLY A 146 -7.98 -0.27 16.15
N GLU A 147 -6.79 -0.10 16.70
CA GLU A 147 -5.68 0.62 16.09
C GLU A 147 -4.51 -0.34 15.87
N TYR A 148 -3.98 -0.31 14.65
CA TYR A 148 -2.90 -1.15 14.19
C TYR A 148 -1.74 -0.24 13.79
N ALA A 149 -0.74 -0.15 14.67
CA ALA A 149 0.54 0.41 14.31
C ALA A 149 1.20 -0.49 13.27
N VAL A 150 1.74 0.09 12.20
CA VAL A 150 2.44 -0.62 11.15
C VAL A 150 3.91 -0.17 11.14
N PRO A 151 4.79 -0.85 11.88
CA PRO A 151 6.18 -0.46 11.98
C PRO A 151 6.90 -0.50 10.63
N LYS A 152 7.85 0.42 10.44
CA LYS A 152 8.63 0.52 9.19
C LYS A 152 9.35 -0.77 8.81
N ASP A 153 9.84 -1.53 9.80
CA ASP A 153 10.53 -2.79 9.56
C ASP A 153 9.57 -3.83 8.99
N LYS A 154 8.34 -3.88 9.50
CA LYS A 154 7.30 -4.79 9.02
C LYS A 154 6.81 -4.45 7.62
N LEU A 155 6.78 -3.16 7.27
CA LEU A 155 6.52 -2.73 5.89
C LEU A 155 7.67 -3.03 4.94
N ALA A 156 8.92 -3.02 5.43
CA ALA A 156 10.09 -3.28 4.60
C ALA A 156 10.37 -4.77 4.38
N THR A 157 10.15 -5.61 5.39
CA THR A 157 10.43 -7.06 5.32
C THR A 157 9.20 -7.90 4.98
N HIS A 158 8.00 -7.34 5.12
CA HIS A 158 6.72 -8.05 4.99
C HIS A 158 6.62 -9.25 5.95
N ASP A 159 7.17 -9.11 7.16
CA ASP A 159 7.06 -10.11 8.21
C ASP A 159 5.59 -10.32 8.62
N CYS A 160 5.26 -11.54 9.03
CA CYS A 160 3.97 -11.84 9.62
C CYS A 160 3.85 -11.26 11.03
N VAL A 161 2.75 -10.56 11.31
CA VAL A 161 2.41 -10.02 12.62
C VAL A 161 0.99 -10.48 12.97
N GLY A 162 0.88 -11.44 13.89
CA GLY A 162 -0.43 -11.90 14.40
C GLY A 162 -1.42 -12.29 13.31
N SER A 163 -0.98 -13.05 12.30
CA SER A 163 -1.72 -13.47 11.08
C SER A 163 -1.90 -12.43 9.97
N LYS A 164 -1.21 -11.29 10.05
CA LYS A 164 -1.29 -10.23 9.02
C LYS A 164 0.08 -9.90 8.43
N LYS A 165 0.10 -9.55 7.16
CA LYS A 165 1.23 -8.85 6.51
C LYS A 165 0.76 -7.50 6.00
N TYR A 166 1.65 -6.52 6.09
CA TYR A 166 1.39 -5.17 5.64
C TYR A 166 2.33 -4.75 4.52
N TYR A 167 1.80 -3.95 3.60
CA TYR A 167 2.53 -3.44 2.46
C TYR A 167 2.17 -1.97 2.26
N ALA A 168 3.16 -1.15 1.93
CA ALA A 168 2.98 0.27 1.67
C ALA A 168 3.37 0.57 0.23
N PHE A 169 2.56 1.37 -0.46
CA PHE A 169 2.79 1.72 -1.85
C PHE A 169 2.71 3.22 -2.05
N ASN A 170 3.48 3.70 -3.03
CA ASN A 170 3.64 5.11 -3.37
C ASN A 170 4.17 6.00 -2.23
N ALA A 171 4.55 5.43 -1.09
CA ALA A 171 5.14 6.15 0.04
C ALA A 171 6.40 6.90 -0.40
N ALA A 172 6.55 8.13 0.06
CA ALA A 172 7.79 8.87 -0.10
C ALA A 172 8.90 8.07 0.60
N THR A 173 9.80 7.48 -0.17
CA THR A 173 10.92 6.72 0.39
C THR A 173 11.80 7.72 1.14
N ALA A 174 11.96 7.56 2.45
CA ALA A 174 12.99 8.28 3.17
C ALA A 174 14.32 7.96 2.49
N ALA A 175 14.90 8.96 1.81
CA ALA A 175 16.20 8.82 1.19
C ALA A 175 17.16 8.31 2.27
N THR A 176 17.73 7.12 2.05
CA THR A 176 18.80 6.63 2.91
C THR A 176 19.99 7.54 2.68
N SER A 177 20.12 8.58 3.51
CA SER A 177 21.35 9.34 3.62
C SER A 177 22.39 8.38 4.21
N THR A 178 23.12 7.68 3.35
CA THR A 178 24.36 7.03 3.71
C THR A 178 25.33 8.14 4.10
N SER A 179 25.36 8.51 5.39
CA SER A 179 26.47 9.28 5.93
C SER A 179 27.68 8.35 5.93
N THR A 180 28.52 8.46 4.89
CA THR A 180 29.86 7.90 4.89
C THR A 180 30.67 8.59 5.99
N GLY A 181 30.62 8.04 7.20
CA GLY A 181 31.54 8.38 8.27
C GLY A 181 32.94 7.91 7.88
N ALA A 182 33.82 8.84 7.51
CA ALA A 182 35.26 8.60 7.46
C ALA A 182 35.85 8.93 8.84
N GLY A 183 36.38 7.89 9.49
CA GLY A 183 36.84 7.89 10.86
C GLY A 183 38.15 8.63 11.12
N THR A 184 38.30 8.93 12.41
CA THR A 184 39.40 9.48 13.20
C THR A 184 40.78 8.84 12.97
N SER A 185 41.86 9.65 13.05
CA SER A 185 43.18 9.31 13.62
C SER A 185 43.98 10.62 13.80
N ALA A 186 44.19 11.16 15.01
CA ALA A 186 45.22 10.87 16.03
C ALA A 186 46.49 11.78 15.96
N ALA A 187 46.72 12.53 17.06
CA ALA A 187 47.83 13.38 17.58
C ALA A 187 49.24 13.26 16.90
N ALA A 188 50.03 14.31 16.59
CA ALA A 188 50.73 15.42 17.34
C ALA A 188 52.24 15.41 16.93
N PRO A 189 53.19 16.31 17.31
CA PRO A 189 53.25 17.77 17.58
C PRO A 189 54.45 18.49 16.84
N LEU A 190 54.82 19.74 17.26
CA LEU A 190 56.08 20.52 17.01
C LEU A 190 56.13 21.31 15.67
N LEU A 191 56.65 22.55 15.50
CA LEU A 191 57.67 23.37 16.17
C LEU A 191 57.54 24.86 15.76
N MET A 192 58.17 25.74 16.53
CA MET A 192 58.18 27.22 16.48
C MET A 192 58.85 27.87 15.25
N ALA A 193 58.42 29.09 14.90
CA ALA A 193 59.24 30.31 14.64
C ALA A 193 58.32 31.47 14.18
N SER A 194 58.23 32.59 14.92
CA SER A 194 58.87 33.90 14.65
C SER A 194 58.80 34.34 13.17
N SER A 195 58.29 35.49 12.74
CA SER A 195 58.10 36.83 13.33
C SER A 195 57.54 37.72 12.21
N LEU A 196 56.76 38.77 12.50
CA LEU A 196 56.94 40.13 11.95
C LEU A 196 55.87 41.13 12.46
N LEU A 197 56.40 42.28 12.85
CA LEU A 197 55.76 43.51 13.34
C LEU A 197 54.62 44.03 12.47
N ALA A 198 53.58 44.59 13.10
CA ALA A 198 53.15 45.97 12.83
C ALA A 198 52.32 46.50 14.00
N ALA A 199 52.83 47.56 14.63
CA ALA A 199 52.18 48.33 15.67
C ALA A 199 51.07 49.21 15.09
N PHE A 200 49.94 49.32 15.81
CA PHE A 200 49.10 50.51 15.75
C PHE A 200 48.75 50.98 17.17
N LEU A 201 49.08 52.25 17.39
CA LEU A 201 48.88 53.03 18.61
C LEU A 201 47.42 53.43 18.80
N GLY A 202 47.04 53.63 20.06
CA GLY A 202 45.90 54.46 20.49
C GLY A 202 44.72 53.62 21.00
N GLY A 203 44.20 53.81 22.20
CA GLY A 203 44.43 54.83 23.22
C GLY A 203 43.71 54.41 24.50
N LEU A 204 44.25 54.90 25.61
CA LEU A 204 43.93 54.64 27.00
C LEU A 204 42.69 55.43 27.46
N ALA A 205 41.70 54.76 28.08
CA ALA A 205 40.86 55.25 29.20
C ALA A 205 39.86 54.12 29.59
N VAL A 206 39.96 53.42 30.74
CA VAL A 206 39.57 53.85 32.12
C VAL A 206 38.07 54.16 32.17
N VAL A 207 37.17 53.63 33.01
CA VAL A 207 37.13 52.72 34.18
C VAL A 207 35.61 52.39 34.35
N LEU A 208 35.22 51.14 34.52
CA LEU A 208 34.55 50.61 35.74
C LEU A 208 33.41 51.47 36.32
N LEU A 209 32.17 51.15 35.91
CA LEU A 209 31.01 50.81 36.76
C LEU A 209 29.80 50.45 35.88
#